data_AF-A0A6G0WQP9-F1
#
_entry.id   AF-A0A6G0WQP9-F1
#
_cell.length_a   1.000
_cell.length_b   1.000
_cell.length_c   1.000
_cell.angle_alpha   90.00
_cell.angle_beta   90.00
_cell.angle_gamma   90.00
#
_symmetry.space_group_name_H-M   'P 1'
#
loop_
_entity.id
_entity.type
_entity.pdbx_description
1 polymer ?
#
loop_
_entity_poly.entity_id
_entity_poly.type
_entity_poly.pdbx_seq_one_letter_code
_entity_poly.pdbx_strand_id
1 'polypeptide(L)'
;MESHVNEYTRRQVALHNNSLDCWVIVGKEGAKKIYDITTFLQDHPGGPELVLHLAGQDATIEFDDVGHDESARRLLETFCIGNLREDETDRLAAQQERQHVPPADSYNGIGVLLSIFVLIGATFYSQVNQGKLAQHLL
;
A
#
# COMPACT_ATOMS: atom_id res chain seq x y z
N MET A 1 -9.85 20.34 -28.97
CA MET A 1 -9.90 21.09 -27.71
C MET A 1 -8.99 20.35 -26.76
N GLU A 2 -7.81 20.89 -26.47
CA GLU A 2 -6.91 20.25 -25.51
C GLU A 2 -7.58 20.29 -24.14
N SER A 3 -8.00 19.14 -23.62
CA SER A 3 -8.44 19.04 -22.24
C SER A 3 -7.21 19.27 -21.37
N HIS A 4 -7.17 20.38 -20.65
CA HIS A 4 -6.11 20.67 -19.69
C HIS A 4 -6.23 19.64 -18.56
N VAL A 5 -5.40 18.60 -18.58
CA VAL A 5 -5.37 17.58 -17.53
C VAL A 5 -4.46 18.09 -16.42
N ASN A 6 -5.00 18.20 -15.21
CA ASN A 6 -4.21 18.61 -14.05
C ASN A 6 -3.23 17.51 -13.67
N GLU A 7 -2.06 17.90 -13.17
CA GLU A 7 -1.02 16.98 -12.71
C GLU A 7 -0.71 17.21 -11.25
N TYR A 8 -0.58 16.11 -10.49
CA TYR A 8 -0.29 16.14 -9.05
C TYR A 8 0.87 15.21 -8.71
N THR A 9 1.70 15.56 -7.73
CA THR A 9 2.73 14.66 -7.18
C THR A 9 2.17 13.80 -6.05
N ARG A 10 2.87 12.71 -5.71
CA ARG A 10 2.50 11.86 -4.55
C ARG A 10 2.40 12.66 -3.26
N ARG A 11 3.29 13.64 -3.08
CA ARG A 11 3.29 14.55 -1.91
C ARG A 11 2.05 15.42 -1.85
N GLN A 12 1.55 15.91 -2.98
CA GLN A 12 0.32 16.69 -3.01
C GLN A 12 -0.86 15.80 -2.64
N VAL A 13 -0.95 14.60 -3.22
CA VAL A 13 -2.02 13.64 -2.94
C VAL A 13 -2.02 13.23 -1.45
N ALA A 14 -0.85 13.04 -0.84
CA ALA A 14 -0.72 12.66 0.57
C ALA A 14 -1.31 13.68 1.57
N LEU A 15 -1.60 14.91 1.15
CA LEU A 15 -2.28 15.92 1.98
C LEU A 15 -3.79 15.65 2.11
N HIS A 16 -4.37 14.86 1.19
CA HIS A 16 -5.79 14.57 1.09
C HIS A 16 -6.08 13.17 1.66
N ASN A 17 -5.99 13.06 2.99
CA ASN A 17 -5.89 11.79 3.72
C ASN A 17 -6.94 11.57 4.81
N ASN A 18 -8.10 12.23 4.74
CA ASN A 18 -9.15 12.13 5.77
C ASN A 18 -10.56 12.09 5.18
N SER A 19 -11.57 11.83 6.01
CA SER A 19 -12.96 11.64 5.56
C SER A 19 -13.64 12.86 4.96
N LEU A 20 -13.11 14.06 5.15
CA LEU A 20 -13.61 15.29 4.55
C LEU A 20 -12.79 15.73 3.34
N ASP A 21 -11.67 15.05 3.07
CA ASP A 21 -10.74 15.35 1.99
C ASP A 21 -9.90 14.09 1.70
N CYS A 22 -10.40 13.24 0.80
CA CYS A 22 -9.89 11.89 0.56
C CYS A 22 -9.56 11.69 -0.92
N TRP A 23 -8.29 11.70 -1.25
CA TRP A 23 -7.83 11.35 -2.59
C TRP A 23 -7.11 10.00 -2.59
N VAL A 24 -7.17 9.32 -3.73
CA VAL A 24 -6.44 8.07 -3.95
C VAL A 24 -5.79 8.06 -5.33
N ILE A 25 -4.69 7.34 -5.45
CA ILE A 25 -4.02 7.06 -6.72
C ILE A 25 -4.45 5.66 -7.16
N VAL A 26 -5.00 5.53 -8.37
CA VAL A 26 -5.35 4.23 -8.97
C VAL A 26 -4.93 4.23 -10.44
N GLY A 27 -4.41 3.10 -10.89
CA GLY A 27 -4.02 2.87 -12.28
C GLY A 27 -2.72 2.10 -12.43
N LYS A 28 -2.42 1.76 -13.68
CA LYS A 28 -1.22 1.01 -14.04
C LYS A 28 0.01 1.91 -14.04
N GLU A 29 1.18 1.29 -13.92
CA GLU A 29 2.47 1.97 -14.07
C GLU A 29 2.52 2.83 -15.35
N GLY A 30 2.99 4.07 -15.21
CA GLY A 30 3.03 5.06 -16.30
C GLY A 30 1.68 5.67 -16.70
N ALA A 31 0.57 5.25 -16.08
CA ALA A 31 -0.78 5.76 -16.36
C ALA A 31 -1.63 5.91 -15.08
N LYS A 32 -0.97 6.24 -13.95
CA LYS A 32 -1.65 6.47 -12.67
C LYS A 32 -2.44 7.79 -12.71
N LYS A 33 -3.67 7.75 -12.20
CA LYS A 33 -4.58 8.88 -12.09
C LYS A 33 -4.94 9.15 -10.64
N ILE A 34 -5.38 10.37 -10.38
CA ILE A 34 -5.79 10.85 -9.06
C ILE A 34 -7.30 10.98 -9.03
N TYR A 35 -7.91 10.45 -7.97
CA TYR A 35 -9.35 10.47 -7.80
C TYR A 35 -9.72 11.12 -6.48
N ASP A 36 -10.61 12.12 -6.54
CA ASP A 36 -11.24 12.69 -5.35
C ASP A 36 -12.54 11.93 -5.08
N ILE A 37 -12.46 11.03 -4.12
CA ILE A 37 -13.56 10.12 -3.76
C ILE A 37 -14.27 10.56 -2.47
N THR A 38 -14.01 11.78 -2.00
CA THR A 38 -14.55 12.31 -0.73
C THR A 38 -16.06 12.14 -0.64
N THR A 39 -16.78 12.45 -1.73
CA THR A 39 -18.25 12.36 -1.78
C THR A 39 -18.76 10.92 -1.91
N PHE A 40 -17.90 9.97 -2.30
CA PHE A 40 -18.28 8.58 -2.53
C PHE A 40 -18.05 7.67 -1.31
N LEU A 41 -17.27 8.11 -0.31
CA LEU A 41 -16.87 7.29 0.84
C LEU A 41 -18.03 6.55 1.51
N GLN A 42 -19.17 7.23 1.72
CA GLN A 42 -20.34 6.65 2.38
C GLN A 42 -21.13 5.68 1.48
N ASP A 43 -21.00 5.83 0.16
CA ASP A 43 -21.67 5.01 -0.84
C ASP A 43 -20.81 3.80 -1.26
N HIS A 44 -19.57 3.70 -0.78
CA HIS A 44 -18.69 2.59 -1.06
C HIS A 44 -19.26 1.27 -0.48
N PRO A 45 -19.55 0.24 -1.30
CA PRO A 45 -20.18 -1.00 -0.82
C PRO A 45 -19.38 -1.77 0.24
N GLY A 46 -18.05 -1.62 0.26
CA GLY A 46 -17.17 -2.21 1.29
C GLY A 46 -17.10 -1.39 2.60
N GLY A 47 -17.77 -0.24 2.65
CA GLY A 47 -17.72 0.71 3.75
C GLY A 47 -16.58 1.74 3.61
N PRO A 48 -16.72 2.92 4.26
CA PRO A 48 -15.75 4.01 4.15
C PRO A 48 -14.40 3.67 4.78
N GLU A 49 -14.38 2.87 5.86
CA GLU A 49 -13.18 2.55 6.65
C GLU A 49 -12.09 1.86 5.81
N LEU A 50 -12.49 0.98 4.87
CA LEU A 50 -11.54 0.28 4.00
C LEU A 50 -10.80 1.25 3.07
N VAL A 51 -11.48 2.30 2.64
CA VAL A 51 -10.93 3.28 1.70
C VAL A 51 -10.13 4.34 2.44
N LEU A 52 -10.57 4.74 3.63
CA LEU A 52 -9.87 5.71 4.48
C LEU A 52 -8.47 5.24 4.88
N HIS A 53 -8.25 3.93 5.01
CA HIS A 53 -6.91 3.39 5.26
C HIS A 53 -5.90 3.72 4.14
N LEU A 54 -6.39 3.94 2.92
CA LEU A 54 -5.61 4.25 1.73
C LEU A 54 -5.72 5.72 1.31
N ALA A 55 -6.33 6.56 2.15
CA ALA A 55 -6.47 7.98 1.85
C ALA A 55 -5.08 8.65 1.72
N GLY A 56 -4.91 9.42 0.65
CA GLY A 56 -3.65 10.06 0.27
C GLY A 56 -2.60 9.12 -0.33
N GLN A 57 -2.96 7.86 -0.64
CA GLN A 57 -2.01 6.82 -1.04
C GLN A 57 -2.35 6.17 -2.40
N ASP A 58 -1.47 5.27 -2.82
CA ASP A 58 -1.66 4.42 -3.99
C ASP A 58 -2.45 3.19 -3.63
N ALA A 59 -3.69 3.12 -4.12
CA ALA A 59 -4.65 2.07 -3.85
C ALA A 59 -4.80 1.10 -5.03
N THR A 60 -3.90 1.14 -6.03
CA THR A 60 -4.01 0.29 -7.23
C THR A 60 -4.08 -1.19 -6.86
N ILE A 61 -3.22 -1.65 -5.95
CA ILE A 61 -3.11 -3.07 -5.62
C ILE A 61 -4.40 -3.54 -4.94
N GLU A 62 -4.85 -2.81 -3.94
CA GLU A 62 -6.04 -3.12 -3.16
C GLU A 62 -7.31 -3.04 -4.01
N PHE A 63 -7.38 -2.04 -4.91
CA PHE A 63 -8.49 -1.91 -5.84
C PHE A 63 -8.58 -3.11 -6.79
N ASP A 64 -7.44 -3.55 -7.33
CA ASP A 64 -7.37 -4.68 -8.26
C ASP A 64 -7.53 -6.05 -7.56
N ASP A 65 -6.99 -6.23 -6.36
CA ASP A 65 -7.02 -7.49 -5.58
C ASP A 65 -8.44 -7.84 -5.11
N VAL A 66 -9.23 -6.83 -4.72
CA VAL A 66 -10.66 -7.01 -4.39
C VAL A 66 -11.48 -7.40 -5.63
N GLY A 67 -10.97 -7.14 -6.84
CA GLY A 67 -11.61 -7.56 -8.08
C GLY A 67 -12.76 -6.66 -8.53
N HIS A 68 -12.62 -5.34 -8.37
CA HIS A 68 -13.59 -4.37 -8.90
C HIS A 68 -13.82 -4.57 -10.41
N ASP A 69 -15.09 -4.64 -10.79
CA ASP A 69 -15.52 -4.89 -12.17
C ASP A 69 -15.36 -3.63 -13.06
N GLU A 70 -15.71 -3.76 -14.33
CA GLU A 70 -15.66 -2.64 -15.28
C GLU A 70 -16.64 -1.52 -14.92
N SER A 71 -17.77 -1.85 -14.30
CA SER A 71 -18.76 -0.86 -13.83
C SER A 71 -18.17 0.02 -12.73
N ALA A 72 -17.50 -0.59 -11.76
CA ALA A 72 -16.79 0.10 -10.69
C ALA A 72 -15.66 0.99 -11.24
N ARG A 73 -14.88 0.51 -12.22
CA ARG A 73 -13.86 1.33 -12.89
C ARG A 73 -14.46 2.55 -13.61
N ARG A 74 -15.59 2.39 -14.29
CA ARG A 74 -16.30 3.51 -14.95
C ARG A 74 -16.82 4.52 -13.95
N LEU A 75 -17.33 4.06 -12.80
CA LEU A 75 -17.74 4.93 -11.72
C LEU A 75 -16.54 5.70 -11.15
N LEU A 76 -15.43 5.02 -10.90
CA LEU A 76 -14.19 5.63 -10.42
C LEU A 76 -13.72 6.77 -11.34
N GLU A 77 -13.80 6.59 -12.67
CA GLU A 77 -13.41 7.62 -13.64
C GLU A 77 -14.22 8.92 -13.53
N THR A 78 -15.43 8.89 -12.95
CA THR A 78 -16.21 10.11 -12.69
C THR A 78 -15.63 10.99 -11.59
N PHE A 79 -14.77 10.41 -10.74
CA PHE A 79 -14.05 11.09 -9.65
C PHE A 79 -12.63 11.53 -10.05
N CYS A 80 -12.23 11.33 -11.31
CA CYS A 80 -10.88 11.65 -11.78
C CYS A 80 -10.65 13.16 -11.81
N ILE A 81 -9.61 13.63 -11.12
CA ILE A 81 -9.25 15.05 -11.05
C ILE A 81 -7.94 15.38 -11.76
N GLY A 82 -7.17 14.37 -12.18
CA GLY A 82 -5.91 14.57 -12.90
C GLY A 82 -5.02 13.33 -12.96
N ASN A 83 -3.81 13.52 -13.47
CA ASN A 83 -2.79 12.48 -13.61
C ASN A 83 -1.73 12.59 -12.50
N LEU A 84 -1.12 11.46 -12.16
CA LEU A 84 0.06 11.45 -11.30
C LEU A 84 1.29 11.88 -12.10
N ARG A 85 1.99 12.89 -11.60
CA ARG A 85 3.32 13.30 -12.07
C ARG A 85 4.37 12.75 -11.12
N GLU A 86 5.12 11.76 -11.60
CA GLU A 86 6.30 11.22 -10.90
C GLU A 86 7.44 12.24 -10.95
N ASP A 87 7.79 12.82 -9.80
CA ASP A 87 8.91 13.76 -9.70
C ASP A 87 10.27 13.03 -9.59
N GLU A 88 11.38 13.77 -9.74
CA GLU A 88 12.72 13.17 -9.66
C GLU A 88 12.97 12.52 -8.30
N THR A 89 12.37 13.03 -7.22
CA THR A 89 12.54 12.48 -5.88
C THR A 89 11.82 11.15 -5.74
N ASP A 90 10.60 11.05 -6.25
CA ASP A 90 9.81 9.82 -6.29
C ASP A 90 10.54 8.74 -7.11
N ARG A 91 11.14 9.13 -8.24
CA ARG A 91 11.97 8.24 -9.08
C ARG A 91 13.22 7.75 -8.37
N LEU A 92 13.92 8.63 -7.66
CA LEU A 92 15.13 8.28 -6.91
C LEU A 92 14.81 7.35 -5.74
N ALA A 93 13.72 7.60 -5.00
CA ALA A 93 13.26 6.71 -3.94
C ALA A 93 12.93 5.31 -4.47
N ALA A 94 12.17 5.22 -5.58
CA ALA A 94 11.84 3.95 -6.22
C ALA A 94 13.05 3.20 -6.81
N GLN A 95 14.14 3.90 -7.15
CA GLN A 95 15.41 3.30 -7.56
C GLN A 95 16.19 2.75 -6.35
N GLN A 96 16.22 3.48 -5.25
CA GLN A 96 16.89 3.07 -4.02
C GLN A 96 16.23 1.83 -3.39
N GLU A 97 14.89 1.76 -3.36
CA GLU A 97 14.18 0.56 -2.91
C GLU A 97 14.49 -0.66 -3.78
N ARG A 98 14.52 -0.50 -5.11
CA ARG A 98 14.91 -1.59 -6.04
C ARG A 98 16.35 -2.05 -5.87
N GLN A 99 17.25 -1.16 -5.46
CA GLN A 99 18.64 -1.49 -5.17
C GLN A 99 18.84 -2.09 -3.77
N HIS A 100 17.93 -1.81 -2.83
CA HIS A 100 17.99 -2.30 -1.45
C HIS A 100 17.30 -3.65 -1.24
N VAL A 101 16.65 -4.23 -2.26
CA VAL A 101 16.31 -5.66 -2.25
C VAL A 101 17.63 -6.43 -2.42
N PRO A 102 18.16 -7.11 -1.38
CA PRO A 102 19.37 -7.89 -1.58
C PRO A 102 19.06 -9.00 -2.59
N PRO A 103 19.95 -9.27 -3.56
CA PRO A 103 19.79 -10.44 -4.42
C PRO A 103 19.70 -11.69 -3.55
N ALA A 104 18.80 -12.61 -3.90
CA ALA A 104 18.52 -13.85 -3.17
C ALA A 104 19.80 -14.69 -2.90
N ASP A 105 20.87 -14.40 -3.63
CA ASP A 105 22.12 -15.13 -3.63
C ASP A 105 23.13 -14.58 -2.59
N SER A 106 22.81 -13.47 -1.92
CA SER A 106 23.69 -12.82 -0.92
C SER A 106 23.31 -13.13 0.52
N TYR A 107 23.12 -14.41 0.85
CA TYR A 107 23.07 -14.88 2.24
C TYR A 107 24.43 -15.47 2.64
N ASN A 108 25.45 -14.61 2.72
CA ASN A 108 26.72 -14.99 3.34
C ASN A 108 26.53 -15.07 4.86
N GLY A 109 26.08 -16.23 5.36
CA GLY A 109 26.33 -16.81 6.68
C GLY A 109 25.86 -16.09 7.96
N ILE A 110 25.66 -14.77 7.93
CA ILE A 110 25.38 -13.95 9.12
C ILE A 110 23.87 -13.67 9.22
N GLY A 111 23.18 -13.47 8.09
CA GLY A 111 21.74 -13.18 8.03
C GLY A 111 20.84 -14.38 8.37
N VAL A 112 21.29 -15.61 8.09
CA VAL A 112 20.55 -16.84 8.42
C VAL A 112 20.54 -17.09 9.93
N LEU A 113 21.58 -16.67 10.66
CA LEU A 113 21.63 -16.86 12.11
C LEU A 113 20.63 -15.96 12.84
N LEU A 114 20.46 -14.71 12.41
CA LEU A 114 19.50 -13.79 13.02
C LEU A 114 18.04 -14.23 12.82
N SER A 115 17.68 -14.72 11.63
CA SER A 115 16.34 -15.27 11.39
C SER A 115 16.11 -16.58 12.16
N ILE A 116 17.13 -17.41 12.34
CA ILE A 116 17.08 -18.58 13.24
C ILE A 116 16.90 -18.15 14.70
N PHE A 117 17.59 -17.11 15.20
CA PHE A 117 17.41 -16.61 16.57
C PHE A 117 16.02 -16.01 16.80
N VAL A 118 15.44 -15.31 15.83
CA VAL A 118 14.06 -14.80 15.92
C VAL A 118 13.05 -15.95 15.89
N LEU A 119 13.26 -16.98 15.05
CA LEU A 119 12.39 -18.17 15.01
C LEU A 119 12.49 -19.03 16.27
N ILE A 120 13.69 -19.22 16.83
CA ILE A 120 13.90 -19.92 18.10
C ILE A 120 13.31 -19.12 19.26
N GLY A 121 13.48 -17.79 19.26
CA GLY A 121 12.88 -16.90 20.25
C GLY A 121 11.35 -16.92 20.19
N ALA A 122 10.76 -16.86 19.00
CA ALA A 122 9.31 -16.90 18.81
C ALA A 122 8.70 -18.27 19.17
N THR A 123 9.38 -19.37 18.83
CA THR A 123 8.92 -20.71 19.23
C THR A 123 9.06 -20.94 20.74
N PHE A 124 10.16 -20.51 21.35
CA PHE A 124 10.35 -20.58 22.81
C PHE A 124 9.34 -19.70 23.55
N TYR A 125 9.11 -18.47 23.09
CA TYR A 125 8.09 -17.57 23.62
C TYR A 125 6.68 -18.18 23.49
N SER A 126 6.36 -18.75 22.34
CA SER A 126 5.09 -19.47 22.12
C SER A 126 4.96 -20.69 23.04
N GLN A 127 6.04 -21.44 23.29
CA GLN A 127 6.05 -22.64 24.13
C GLN A 127 5.91 -22.32 25.63
N VAL A 128 6.54 -21.23 26.10
CA VAL A 128 6.39 -20.71 27.47
C VAL A 128 4.99 -20.13 27.67
N ASN A 129 4.49 -19.36 26.70
CA ASN A 129 3.17 -18.75 26.75
C ASN A 129 2.02 -19.78 26.63
N GLN A 130 2.27 -20.96 26.05
CA GLN A 130 1.33 -22.09 26.02
C GLN A 130 1.42 -23.01 27.25
N GLY A 131 2.22 -22.69 28.27
CA GLY A 131 2.22 -23.38 29.56
C GLY A 131 2.70 -24.84 29.56
N LYS A 132 3.39 -25.32 28.51
CA LYS A 132 3.80 -26.73 28.39
C LYS A 132 5.12 -27.12 29.08
N LEU A 133 5.73 -26.24 29.88
CA LEU A 133 6.99 -26.52 30.58
C LEU A 133 6.83 -26.80 32.10
N ALA A 134 5.74 -27.43 32.51
CA ALA A 134 5.54 -27.85 33.90
C ALA A 134 5.50 -29.39 34.12
N GLN A 135 5.79 -30.23 33.12
CA GLN A 135 5.69 -31.70 33.27
C GLN A 135 6.91 -32.52 32.82
N HIS A 136 8.08 -31.91 32.64
CA HIS A 136 9.33 -32.67 32.37
C HIS A 136 10.50 -32.31 33.30
N LEU A 137 10.19 -31.78 34.50
CA LEU A 137 11.15 -31.67 35.61
C LEU A 137 10.58 -32.21 36.93
N LEU A 138 9.95 -33.39 36.87
CA LEU A 138 9.91 -34.38 37.96
C LEU A 138 10.10 -35.77 37.36
#